data_AF-A0A419DA70-F1
#
_entry.id   AF-A0A419DA70-F1
#
_cell.length_a   1.000
_cell.length_b   1.000
_cell.length_c   1.000
_cell.angle_alpha   90.00
_cell.angle_beta   90.00
_cell.angle_gamma   90.00
#
_symmetry.space_group_name_H-M   'P 1'
#
loop_
_entity.id
_entity.type
_entity.pdbx_description
1 polymer ?
#
loop_
_entity_poly.entity_id
_entity_poly.type
_entity_poly.pdbx_seq_one_letter_code
_entity_poly.pdbx_strand_id
1 'polypeptide(L)'
;MFNLFISYASILAYIAFSVDLLMQILKIHKRKSSDDVSPWGVGTRLVGSTALFVKFFTVQDPFLIIGQGLFSLTILAYLLTVVYFKSKDAALETAE
;
A
#
# COMPACT_ATOMS: atom_id res chain seq x y z
N MET A 1 -27.54 -2.47 14.20
CA MET A 1 -27.40 -1.51 13.09
C MET A 1 -26.06 -0.79 13.10
N PHE A 2 -25.63 -0.18 14.20
CA PHE A 2 -24.35 0.54 14.29
C PHE A 2 -23.11 -0.30 13.92
N ASN A 3 -23.01 -1.55 14.42
CA ASN A 3 -21.88 -2.43 14.09
C ASN A 3 -21.81 -2.78 12.59
N LEU A 4 -22.95 -3.04 11.94
CA LEU A 4 -23.00 -3.28 10.49
C LEU A 4 -22.52 -2.06 9.71
N PHE A 5 -22.95 -0.86 10.11
CA PHE A 5 -22.49 0.38 9.49
C PHE A 5 -20.96 0.54 9.60
N ILE A 6 -20.38 0.29 10.77
CA ILE A 6 -18.92 0.36 10.98
C ILE A 6 -18.19 -0.65 10.09
N SER A 7 -18.69 -1.89 9.96
CA SER A 7 -18.07 -2.91 9.11
C SER A 7 -18.08 -2.49 7.64
N TYR A 8 -19.21 -1.99 7.11
CA TYR A 8 -19.28 -1.50 5.72
C TYR A 8 -18.42 -0.25 5.50
N ALA A 9 -18.41 0.69 6.43
CA ALA A 9 -17.57 1.88 6.36
C ALA A 9 -16.07 1.52 6.33
N SER A 10 -15.67 0.50 7.09
CA SER A 10 -14.29 -0.01 7.10
C SER A 10 -13.90 -0.61 5.74
N ILE A 11 -14.78 -1.39 5.12
CA ILE A 11 -14.53 -1.93 3.77
C ILE A 11 -14.37 -0.78 2.76
N LEU A 12 -15.26 0.21 2.78
CA LEU A 12 -15.16 1.37 1.90
C LEU A 12 -13.85 2.14 2.11
N ALA A 13 -13.41 2.30 3.36
CA ALA A 13 -12.13 2.93 3.66
C ALA A 13 -10.96 2.14 3.04
N TYR A 14 -10.94 0.81 3.17
CA TYR A 14 -9.91 -0.02 2.54
C TYR A 14 -9.90 0.07 1.02
N ILE A 15 -11.08 0.14 0.39
CA ILE A 15 -11.19 0.35 -1.06
C ILE A 15 -10.59 1.71 -1.43
N ALA A 16 -10.97 2.78 -0.73
CA ALA A 16 -10.46 4.12 -1.00
C ALA A 16 -8.92 4.20 -0.87
N PHE A 17 -8.35 3.62 0.20
CA PHE A 17 -6.91 3.59 0.39
C PHE A 17 -6.18 2.73 -0.66
N SER A 18 -6.78 1.61 -1.06
CA SER A 18 -6.20 0.76 -2.11
C SER A 18 -6.22 1.46 -3.46
N VAL A 19 -7.31 2.14 -3.80
CA VAL A 19 -7.44 2.93 -5.03
C VAL A 19 -6.40 4.06 -5.07
N ASP A 20 -6.22 4.80 -3.98
CA ASP A 20 -5.19 5.84 -3.89
C ASP A 20 -3.78 5.30 -4.20
N LEU A 21 -3.39 4.17 -3.58
CA LEU A 21 -2.09 3.56 -3.85
C LEU A 21 -1.97 3.04 -5.28
N LEU A 22 -3.04 2.47 -5.85
CA LEU A 22 -3.05 2.06 -7.26
C LEU A 22 -2.85 3.26 -8.18
N MET A 23 -3.46 4.42 -7.90
CA MET A 23 -3.20 5.63 -8.66
C MET A 23 -1.74 6.09 -8.55
N GLN A 24 -1.12 5.95 -7.37
CA GLN A 24 0.31 6.25 -7.19
C GLN A 24 1.20 5.29 -8.00
N ILE A 25 0.89 3.98 -8.01
CA ILE A 25 1.58 2.98 -8.85
C ILE A 25 1.47 3.35 -10.33
N LEU A 26 0.27 3.68 -10.81
CA LEU A 26 0.03 4.08 -12.20
C LEU A 26 0.80 5.34 -12.57
N LYS A 27 0.88 6.32 -11.65
CA LYS A 27 1.64 7.56 -11.84
C LYS A 27 3.14 7.28 -12.00
N ILE A 28 3.72 6.41 -11.16
CA ILE A 28 5.12 5.96 -11.30
C ILE A 28 5.32 5.27 -12.65
N HIS A 29 4.45 4.33 -13.02
CA HIS A 29 4.57 3.63 -14.30
C HIS A 29 4.47 4.55 -15.51
N LYS A 30 3.63 5.59 -15.43
CA LYS A 30 3.49 6.60 -16.49
C LYS A 30 4.72 7.50 -16.58
N ARG A 31 5.29 7.90 -15.44
CA ARG A 31 6.51 8.73 -15.38
C ARG A 31 7.79 7.94 -15.66
N LYS A 32 7.73 6.61 -15.52
CA LYS A 32 8.87 5.69 -15.61
C LYS A 32 9.99 6.01 -14.60
N SER A 33 9.66 6.68 -13.50
CA SER A 33 10.57 7.05 -12.42
C SER A 33 9.80 7.17 -11.10
N SER A 34 10.51 6.93 -9.99
CA SER A 34 10.01 7.03 -8.61
C SER A 34 10.84 7.96 -7.71
N ASP A 35 11.62 8.87 -8.29
CA ASP A 35 12.54 9.74 -7.54
C ASP A 35 11.86 10.65 -6.52
N ASP A 36 10.62 11.06 -6.77
CA ASP A 36 9.82 11.86 -5.83
C ASP A 36 9.23 11.04 -4.67
N VAL A 37 9.45 9.73 -4.65
CA VAL A 37 8.88 8.81 -3.66
C VAL A 37 9.98 8.22 -2.76
N SER A 38 9.84 8.45 -1.45
CA SER A 38 10.72 7.84 -0.46
C SER A 38 10.37 6.35 -0.22
N PRO A 39 11.25 5.39 -0.55
CA PRO A 39 11.01 3.97 -0.27
C PRO A 39 10.92 3.69 1.23
N TRP A 40 11.62 4.46 2.07
CA TRP A 40 11.50 4.37 3.52
C TRP A 40 10.10 4.75 4.01
N GLY A 41 9.51 5.80 3.44
CA GLY A 41 8.13 6.20 3.77
C GLY A 41 7.10 5.15 3.36
N VAL A 42 7.33 4.42 2.27
CA VAL A 42 6.47 3.31 1.87
C VAL A 42 6.70 2.08 2.76
N GLY A 43 7.96 1.81 3.13
CA GLY A 43 8.31 0.74 4.06
C GLY A 43 7.69 0.90 5.44
N THR A 44 7.69 2.12 6.02
CA THR A 44 7.03 2.37 7.31
C THR A 44 5.52 2.15 7.24
N ARG A 45 4.87 2.52 6.12
CA ARG A 45 3.45 2.19 5.87
C ARG A 45 3.23 0.69 5.86
N LEU A 46 4.12 -0.09 5.23
CA LEU A 46 4.01 -1.55 5.19
C LEU A 46 4.12 -2.14 6.61
N VAL A 47 5.11 -1.72 7.40
CA VAL A 47 5.29 -2.18 8.79
C VAL A 47 4.07 -1.86 9.64
N GLY A 48 3.56 -0.62 9.57
CA GLY A 48 2.34 -0.23 10.29
C GLY A 48 1.13 -1.04 9.84
N SER A 49 1.01 -1.30 8.54
CA SER A 49 -0.06 -2.13 7.97
C SER A 49 0.00 -3.57 8.48
N THR A 50 1.20 -4.16 8.59
CA THR A 50 1.39 -5.50 9.15
C THR A 50 1.02 -5.54 10.64
N ALA A 51 1.40 -4.54 11.43
CA ALA A 51 1.03 -4.46 12.84
C ALA A 51 -0.49 -4.42 13.04
N LEU A 52 -1.19 -3.61 12.24
CA LEU A 52 -2.66 -3.56 12.25
C LEU A 52 -3.28 -4.88 11.80
N PHE A 53 -2.71 -5.54 10.79
CA PHE A 53 -3.19 -6.84 10.33
C PHE A 53 -3.16 -7.88 11.45
N VAL A 54 -2.03 -8.00 12.16
CA VAL A 54 -1.91 -8.87 13.34
C VAL A 54 -2.94 -8.49 14.41
N LYS A 55 -3.13 -7.19 14.66
CA LYS A 55 -4.13 -6.74 15.63
C LYS A 55 -5.55 -7.17 15.26
N PHE A 56 -5.94 -7.14 13.98
CA PHE A 56 -7.29 -7.51 13.57
C PHE A 56 -7.59 -9.00 13.71
N PHE A 57 -6.58 -9.88 13.66
CA PHE A 57 -6.78 -11.28 14.07
C PHE A 57 -7.20 -11.41 15.53
N THR A 58 -6.75 -10.52 16.42
CA THR A 58 -7.17 -10.52 17.83
C THR A 58 -8.61 -10.04 18.03
N VAL A 59 -9.12 -9.22 17.11
CA VAL A 59 -10.50 -8.70 17.14
C VAL A 59 -11.49 -9.68 16.49
N GLN A 60 -10.99 -10.68 15.75
CA GLN A 60 -11.78 -11.71 15.08
C GLN A 60 -12.84 -11.15 14.10
N ASP A 61 -12.61 -9.96 13.54
CA ASP A 61 -13.48 -9.38 12.50
C ASP A 61 -12.94 -9.76 11.11
N PRO A 62 -13.61 -10.68 10.39
CA PRO A 62 -13.15 -11.15 9.08
C PRO A 62 -13.13 -10.04 8.03
N PHE A 63 -13.99 -9.01 8.13
CA PHE A 63 -14.02 -7.92 7.15
C PHE A 63 -12.79 -7.02 7.30
N LEU A 64 -12.38 -6.73 8.54
CA LEU A 64 -11.15 -5.98 8.80
C LEU A 64 -9.92 -6.76 8.37
N ILE A 65 -9.89 -8.07 8.62
CA ILE A 65 -8.79 -8.93 8.18
C ILE A 65 -8.69 -8.92 6.65
N ILE A 66 -9.78 -9.17 5.93
CA ILE A 66 -9.76 -9.20 4.46
C ILE A 66 -9.35 -7.85 3.88
N GLY A 67 -9.95 -6.75 4.35
CA GLY A 67 -9.63 -5.41 3.87
C GLY A 67 -8.18 -5.00 4.13
N GLN A 68 -7.70 -5.25 5.35
CA GLN A 68 -6.31 -4.97 5.74
C GLN A 68 -5.30 -5.84 4.98
N GLY A 69 -5.64 -7.11 4.74
CA GLY A 69 -4.80 -8.02 3.95
C GLY A 69 -4.64 -7.53 2.50
N LEU A 70 -5.76 -7.19 1.85
CA LEU A 70 -5.73 -6.63 0.49
C LEU A 70 -4.93 -5.32 0.44
N PHE A 71 -5.17 -4.42 1.39
CA PHE A 71 -4.45 -3.15 1.46
C PHE A 71 -2.94 -3.34 1.68
N SER A 72 -2.55 -4.29 2.53
CA SER A 72 -1.13 -4.64 2.76
C SER A 72 -0.46 -5.15 1.49
N LEU A 73 -1.16 -5.96 0.69
CA LEU A 73 -0.67 -6.41 -0.63
C LEU A 73 -0.52 -5.24 -1.61
N THR A 74 -1.45 -4.27 -1.59
CA THR A 74 -1.32 -3.06 -2.41
C THR A 74 -0.11 -2.21 -2.00
N ILE A 75 0.14 -2.04 -0.69
CA ILE A 75 1.35 -1.35 -0.21
C ILE A 75 2.61 -2.10 -0.65
N LEU A 76 2.62 -3.43 -0.55
CA LEU A 76 3.76 -4.24 -0.99
C LEU A 76 4.03 -4.05 -2.49
N ALA A 77 2.99 -4.13 -3.33
CA ALA A 77 3.11 -3.88 -4.77
C ALA A 77 3.61 -2.45 -5.08
N TYR A 78 3.15 -1.47 -4.29
CA TYR A 78 3.62 -0.10 -4.40
C TYR A 78 5.10 0.04 -4.02
N LEU A 79 5.53 -0.56 -2.91
CA LEU A 79 6.93 -0.57 -2.48
C LEU A 79 7.83 -1.21 -3.54
N LEU A 80 7.43 -2.37 -4.06
CA LEU A 80 8.18 -3.06 -5.12
C LEU A 80 8.29 -2.19 -6.38
N THR A 81 7.22 -1.50 -6.76
CA THR A 81 7.23 -0.55 -7.88
C THR A 81 8.22 0.58 -7.64
N VAL A 82 8.19 1.20 -6.45
CA VAL A 82 9.11 2.29 -6.09
C VAL A 82 10.56 1.84 -6.13
N VAL A 83 10.87 0.70 -5.51
CA VAL A 83 12.24 0.15 -5.47
C VAL A 83 12.73 -0.22 -6.88
N TYR A 84 11.88 -0.84 -7.69
CA TYR A 84 12.23 -1.21 -9.08
C TYR A 84 12.65 0.01 -9.90
N PHE A 85 11.83 1.07 -9.91
CA PHE A 85 12.15 2.27 -10.69
C PHE A 85 13.35 3.02 -10.12
N LYS A 86 13.52 3.07 -8.80
CA LYS A 86 14.68 3.72 -8.17
C LYS A 86 16.00 3.02 -8.52
N SER A 87 16.01 1.69 -8.52
CA SER A 87 17.18 0.90 -8.95
C SER A 87 17.46 1.06 -10.45
N LYS A 88 16.41 1.16 -11.27
CA LYS A 88 16.53 1.40 -12.70
C LYS A 88 17.14 2.77 -13.00
N ASP A 89 16.66 3.82 -12.33
CA ASP A 89 17.13 5.19 -12.53
C ASP A 89 18.60 5.31 -12.12
N ALA A 90 18.99 4.72 -10.98
CA ALA A 90 20.40 4.65 -10.56
C ALA A 90 21.31 3.92 -11.56
N ALA A 91 20.82 2.84 -12.19
CA ALA A 91 21.60 2.11 -13.19
C ALA A 91 21.85 2.93 -14.47
N LEU A 92 20.88 3.77 -14.87
CA LEU A 92 21.03 4.68 -16.01
C LEU A 92 22.04 5.78 -15.73
N GLU A 93 22.01 6.37 -14.52
CA GLU A 93 23.00 7.39 -14.11
C GLU A 93 24.45 6.87 -14.12
N THR A 94 24.67 5.59 -13.77
CA THR A 94 26.01 4.99 -13.80
C THR A 94 26.52 4.61 -15.19
N ALA A 95 25.65 4.63 -16.20
CA ALA A 95 25.98 4.23 -17.58
C ALA A 95 26.33 5.42 -18.48
N GLU A 96 26.08 6.66 -18.04
CA GLU A 96 26.49 7.92 -18.69
C GLU A 96 27.88 8.37 -18.23
#